data_AF-A0A6G5ACD0-F1
#
_entry.id   AF-A0A6G5ACD0-F1
#
_cell.length_a   1.000
_cell.length_b   1.000
_cell.length_c   1.000
_cell.angle_alpha   90.00
_cell.angle_beta   90.00
_cell.angle_gamma   90.00
#
_symmetry.space_group_name_H-M   'P 1'
#
loop_
_entity.id
_entity.type
_entity.pdbx_description
1 polymer ?
#
loop_
_entity_poly.entity_id
_entity_poly.type
_entity_poly.pdbx_seq_one_letter_code
_entity_poly.pdbx_strand_id
1 'polypeptide(L)'
;MSSITPIEKMNFFMGYVYVKPYCRIGPFLIGMTTGYILHRTQGSIIIRKRYRWLGWMTCATLMLGVLYAMWPANTGQYAPSRAWAAIYGGFARTVWALGLAWIIIASVAGYGGVVGKILSWKALVPLSRLTFSAYIIHPVLMVIFYGSREESFDYSTYLLIYFAIGNIVLTYLASLVLSLVFEAPILGIEKLLMKEEVRRLRGHRNQRLNNDASASAYT
;
A
#
# COMPACT_ATOMS: atom_id res chain seq x y z
N MET A 1 -24.68 -23.07 21.35
CA MET A 1 -24.59 -21.60 21.39
C MET A 1 -23.70 -21.18 20.24
N SER A 2 -24.27 -20.85 19.08
CA SER A 2 -23.50 -20.47 17.89
C SER A 2 -22.63 -19.26 18.23
N SER A 3 -21.31 -19.41 18.15
CA SER A 3 -20.28 -18.41 18.45
C SER A 3 -20.22 -17.30 17.40
N ILE A 4 -21.39 -16.81 16.95
CA ILE A 4 -21.51 -15.71 16.02
C ILE A 4 -21.33 -14.43 16.83
N THR A 5 -20.33 -13.63 16.47
CA THR A 5 -20.10 -12.33 17.09
C THR A 5 -21.32 -11.44 16.86
N PRO A 6 -21.92 -10.86 17.92
CA PRO A 6 -23.07 -9.97 17.77
C PRO A 6 -22.76 -8.81 16.82
N ILE A 7 -23.72 -8.47 15.95
CA ILE A 7 -23.58 -7.41 14.93
C ILE A 7 -23.18 -6.08 15.58
N GLU A 8 -23.70 -5.77 16.78
CA GLU A 8 -23.33 -4.58 17.55
C GLU A 8 -21.82 -4.50 17.83
N LYS A 9 -21.19 -5.63 18.18
CA LYS A 9 -19.74 -5.67 18.44
C LYS A 9 -18.93 -5.49 17.15
N MET A 10 -19.42 -6.04 16.03
CA MET A 10 -18.82 -5.80 14.71
C MET A 10 -18.94 -4.32 14.30
N ASN A 11 -20.11 -3.71 14.46
CA ASN A 11 -20.35 -2.31 14.15
C ASN A 11 -19.49 -1.39 15.03
N PHE A 12 -19.37 -1.70 16.32
CA PHE A 12 -18.48 -0.99 17.23
C PHE A 12 -17.02 -1.12 16.78
N PHE A 13 -16.55 -2.32 16.48
CA PHE A 13 -15.18 -2.52 15.99
C PHE A 13 -14.92 -1.77 14.68
N MET A 14 -15.85 -1.84 13.74
CA MET A 14 -15.76 -1.13 12.47
C MET A 14 -15.68 0.38 12.68
N GLY A 15 -16.60 0.93 13.46
CA GLY A 15 -16.71 2.37 13.72
C GLY A 15 -15.60 2.95 14.58
N TYR A 16 -15.03 2.19 15.53
CA TYR A 16 -14.05 2.69 16.50
C TYR A 16 -12.60 2.26 16.24
N VAL A 17 -12.36 1.15 15.54
CA VAL A 17 -11.02 0.55 15.40
C VAL A 17 -10.63 0.35 13.94
N TYR A 18 -11.55 -0.09 13.09
CA TYR A 18 -11.22 -0.45 11.71
C TYR A 18 -11.12 0.76 10.79
N VAL A 19 -12.15 1.62 10.77
CA VAL A 19 -12.26 2.77 9.85
C VAL A 19 -11.35 3.93 10.28
N LYS A 20 -11.07 4.06 11.57
CA LYS A 20 -10.30 5.20 12.10
C LYS A 20 -8.80 5.11 11.75
N PRO A 21 -8.23 6.15 11.13
CA PRO A 21 -6.85 6.11 10.65
C PRO A 21 -5.80 6.16 11.77
N TYR A 22 -6.15 6.70 12.95
CA TYR A 22 -5.22 6.82 14.07
C TYR A 22 -4.77 5.47 14.64
N CYS A 23 -5.60 4.43 14.53
CA CYS A 23 -5.22 3.05 14.88
C CYS A 23 -4.17 2.47 13.92
N ARG A 24 -3.78 3.20 12.86
CA ARG A 24 -2.85 2.81 11.80
C ARG A 24 -1.64 3.75 11.71
N ILE A 25 -1.40 4.59 12.70
CA ILE A 25 -0.29 5.56 12.69
C ILE A 25 1.09 4.90 12.61
N GLY A 26 1.27 3.73 13.22
CA GLY A 26 2.55 3.00 13.25
C GLY A 26 3.14 2.75 11.85
N PRO A 27 2.42 2.05 10.96
CA PRO A 27 2.83 1.88 9.56
C PRO A 27 3.13 3.19 8.82
N PHE A 28 2.34 4.26 9.04
CA PHE A 28 2.58 5.55 8.40
C PHE A 28 3.90 6.19 8.86
N LEU A 29 4.19 6.15 10.16
CA LEU A 29 5.46 6.65 10.71
C LEU A 29 6.66 5.86 10.19
N ILE A 30 6.54 4.53 10.09
CA ILE A 30 7.59 3.67 9.51
C ILE A 30 7.80 3.99 8.04
N GLY A 31 6.73 4.17 7.26
CA GLY A 31 6.81 4.56 5.86
C GLY A 31 7.49 5.91 5.68
N MET A 32 7.09 6.93 6.44
CA MET A 32 7.66 8.27 6.39
C MET A 32 9.15 8.28 6.79
N THR A 33 9.52 7.59 7.88
CA THR A 33 10.92 7.49 8.31
C THR A 33 11.77 6.75 7.28
N THR A 34 11.27 5.65 6.71
CA THR A 34 11.95 4.90 5.65
C THR A 34 12.17 5.77 4.41
N GLY A 35 11.14 6.50 3.97
CA GLY A 35 11.23 7.44 2.86
C GLY A 35 12.23 8.58 3.13
N TYR A 36 12.24 9.12 4.35
CA TYR A 36 13.19 10.16 4.75
C TYR A 36 14.64 9.67 4.76
N ILE A 37 14.90 8.48 5.30
CA ILE A 37 16.22 7.84 5.25
C ILE A 37 16.66 7.67 3.79
N LEU A 38 15.77 7.19 2.93
CA LEU A 38 16.08 6.98 1.53
C LEU A 38 16.37 8.29 0.78
N HIS A 39 15.58 9.33 1.05
CA HIS A 39 15.79 10.66 0.50
C HIS A 39 17.13 11.26 0.95
N ARG A 40 17.51 11.10 2.23
CA ARG A 40 18.80 11.59 2.74
C ARG A 40 19.99 10.83 2.18
N THR A 41 19.85 9.53 1.98
CA THR A 41 20.93 8.66 1.52
C THR A 41 21.03 8.55 0.00
N GLN A 42 20.06 9.09 -0.75
CA GLN A 42 20.01 9.02 -2.22
C GLN A 42 20.17 7.57 -2.76
N GLY A 43 19.77 6.58 -1.96
CA GLY A 43 19.93 5.16 -2.27
C GLY A 43 21.34 4.57 -2.12
N SER A 44 22.35 5.36 -1.74
CA SER A 44 23.75 4.90 -1.62
C SER A 44 24.09 4.34 -0.22
N ILE A 45 23.28 3.40 0.26
CA ILE A 45 23.49 2.80 1.58
C ILE A 45 24.46 1.61 1.48
N ILE A 46 25.65 1.73 2.08
CA ILE A 46 26.63 0.64 2.14
C ILE A 46 26.38 -0.21 3.41
N ILE A 47 25.96 -1.46 3.23
CA ILE A 47 25.65 -2.39 4.34
C ILE A 47 26.65 -3.55 4.34
N ARG A 48 27.29 -3.80 5.49
CA ARG A 48 28.21 -4.96 5.64
C ARG A 48 27.47 -6.28 5.47
N LYS A 49 28.15 -7.31 4.93
CA LYS A 49 27.58 -8.64 4.63
C LYS A 49 26.83 -9.28 5.81
N ARG A 50 27.35 -9.16 7.03
CA ARG A 50 26.71 -9.67 8.26
C ARG A 50 25.34 -9.04 8.53
N TYR A 51 25.23 -7.72 8.39
CA TYR A 51 23.99 -6.99 8.68
C TYR A 51 22.94 -7.20 7.60
N ARG A 52 23.37 -7.47 6.35
CA ARG A 52 22.45 -7.86 5.27
C ARG A 52 21.72 -9.17 5.59
N TRP A 53 22.48 -10.20 5.97
CA TRP A 53 21.91 -11.50 6.34
C TRP A 53 21.04 -11.42 7.59
N LEU A 54 21.52 -10.73 8.63
CA LEU A 54 20.73 -10.50 9.83
C LEU A 54 19.41 -9.78 9.53
N GLY A 55 19.44 -8.74 8.71
CA GLY A 55 18.22 -8.01 8.34
C GLY A 55 17.23 -8.84 7.54
N TRP A 56 17.70 -9.69 6.62
CA TRP A 56 16.82 -10.62 5.90
C TRP A 56 16.19 -11.67 6.83
N MET A 57 16.98 -12.22 7.76
CA MET A 57 16.48 -13.19 8.74
C MET A 57 15.48 -12.55 9.70
N THR A 58 15.78 -11.35 10.22
CA THR A 58 14.84 -10.63 11.09
C THR A 58 13.57 -10.25 10.33
N CYS A 59 13.68 -9.76 9.10
CA CYS A 59 12.53 -9.46 8.25
C CYS A 59 11.63 -10.68 8.04
N ALA A 60 12.22 -11.83 7.66
CA ALA A 60 11.47 -13.07 7.45
C ALA A 60 10.79 -13.54 8.74
N THR A 61 11.50 -13.54 9.86
CA THR A 61 10.96 -13.93 11.16
C THR A 61 9.82 -13.01 11.61
N LEU A 62 9.93 -11.69 11.43
CA LEU A 62 8.88 -10.75 11.79
C LEU A 62 7.62 -10.94 10.93
N MET A 63 7.79 -11.07 9.61
CA MET A 63 6.65 -11.25 8.70
C MET A 63 5.96 -12.60 8.89
N LEU A 64 6.73 -13.69 8.96
CA LEU A 64 6.17 -15.02 9.25
C LEU A 64 5.56 -15.08 10.64
N GLY A 65 6.20 -14.46 11.64
CA GLY A 65 5.68 -14.34 12.99
C GLY A 65 4.30 -13.67 13.02
N VAL A 66 4.13 -12.56 12.30
CA VAL A 66 2.82 -11.89 12.16
C VAL A 66 1.79 -12.77 11.45
N LEU A 67 2.20 -13.53 10.42
CA LEU A 67 1.31 -14.42 9.68
C LEU A 67 0.80 -15.59 10.54
N TYR A 68 1.69 -16.22 11.32
CA TYR A 68 1.37 -17.40 12.11
C TYR A 68 0.93 -17.11 13.56
N ALA A 69 1.09 -15.87 14.06
CA ALA A 69 0.73 -15.50 15.43
C ALA A 69 -0.74 -15.73 15.80
N MET A 70 -1.65 -15.73 14.82
CA MET A 70 -3.08 -16.02 14.99
C MET A 70 -3.50 -17.37 14.39
N TRP A 71 -2.56 -18.25 14.04
CA TRP A 71 -2.86 -19.55 13.42
C TRP A 71 -3.90 -20.39 14.19
N PRO A 72 -3.83 -20.53 15.53
CA PRO A 72 -4.81 -21.33 16.27
C PRO A 72 -6.23 -20.72 16.27
N ALA A 73 -6.31 -19.39 16.20
CA ALA A 73 -7.56 -18.67 16.08
C ALA A 73 -8.17 -18.86 14.68
N ASN A 74 -7.32 -18.77 13.64
CA ASN A 74 -7.72 -18.91 12.24
C ASN A 74 -8.14 -20.34 11.88
N THR A 75 -7.62 -21.34 12.59
CA THR A 75 -7.97 -22.76 12.40
C THR A 75 -9.10 -23.22 13.33
N GLY A 76 -9.65 -22.31 14.14
CA GLY A 76 -10.76 -22.62 15.05
C GLY A 76 -10.38 -23.53 16.23
N GLN A 77 -9.09 -23.73 16.50
CA GLN A 77 -8.64 -24.60 17.60
C GLN A 77 -8.93 -23.99 18.97
N TYR A 78 -8.56 -22.73 19.18
CA TYR A 78 -8.85 -22.00 20.41
C TYR A 78 -8.85 -20.49 20.19
N ALA A 79 -9.70 -19.79 20.95
CA ALA A 79 -9.73 -18.34 20.96
C ALA A 79 -8.46 -17.80 21.66
N PRO A 80 -7.76 -16.81 21.07
CA PRO A 80 -6.58 -16.23 21.70
C PRO A 80 -6.99 -15.47 22.97
N SER A 81 -6.09 -15.43 23.95
CA SER A 81 -6.26 -14.60 25.14
C SER A 81 -6.52 -13.13 24.73
N ARG A 82 -7.37 -12.42 25.48
CA ARG A 82 -7.70 -11.01 25.21
C ARG A 82 -6.45 -10.13 25.14
N ALA A 83 -5.47 -10.39 26.01
CA ALA A 83 -4.20 -9.68 26.00
C ALA A 83 -3.42 -9.92 24.70
N TRP A 84 -3.38 -11.18 24.23
CA TRP A 84 -2.70 -11.54 22.99
C TRP A 84 -3.38 -10.94 21.76
N ALA A 85 -4.71 -10.99 21.71
CA ALA A 85 -5.49 -10.36 20.63
C ALA A 85 -5.29 -8.84 20.59
N ALA A 86 -5.20 -8.17 21.74
CA ALA A 86 -4.94 -6.74 21.82
C ALA A 86 -3.52 -6.39 21.32
N ILE A 87 -2.51 -7.14 21.76
CA ILE A 87 -1.11 -6.97 21.31
C ILE A 87 -1.03 -7.18 19.79
N TYR A 88 -1.60 -8.28 19.29
CA TYR A 88 -1.61 -8.56 17.86
C TYR A 88 -2.33 -7.46 17.08
N GLY A 89 -3.54 -7.08 17.50
CA GLY A 89 -4.34 -6.05 16.85
C GLY A 89 -3.66 -4.68 16.79
N GLY A 90 -2.86 -4.33 17.81
CA GLY A 90 -2.11 -3.08 17.89
C GLY A 90 -0.79 -3.08 17.12
N PHE A 91 0.00 -4.16 17.23
CA PHE A 91 1.38 -4.17 16.75
C PHE A 91 1.60 -4.93 15.44
N ALA A 92 0.75 -5.88 15.07
CA ALA A 92 0.98 -6.75 13.90
C ALA A 92 1.26 -5.94 12.62
N ARG A 93 0.51 -4.86 12.39
CA ARG A 93 0.66 -4.02 11.19
C ARG A 93 1.93 -3.19 11.22
N THR A 94 2.29 -2.68 12.39
CA THR A 94 3.54 -1.94 12.60
C THR A 94 4.75 -2.84 12.38
N VAL A 95 4.72 -4.06 12.93
CA VAL A 95 5.76 -5.07 12.72
C VAL A 95 5.85 -5.48 11.25
N TRP A 96 4.70 -5.68 10.59
CA TRP A 96 4.67 -5.96 9.15
C TRP A 96 5.28 -4.82 8.33
N ALA A 97 4.96 -3.57 8.67
CA ALA A 97 5.54 -2.39 8.03
C ALA A 97 7.06 -2.29 8.23
N LEU A 98 7.61 -2.71 9.38
CA LEU A 98 9.06 -2.79 9.59
C LEU A 98 9.72 -3.82 8.65
N GLY A 99 9.08 -4.97 8.43
CA GLY A 99 9.55 -5.96 7.46
C GLY A 99 9.58 -5.37 6.05
N LEU A 100 8.49 -4.72 5.62
CA LEU A 100 8.43 -4.03 4.33
C LEU A 100 9.48 -2.90 4.21
N ALA A 101 9.71 -2.14 5.28
CA ALA A 101 10.73 -1.09 5.30
C ALA A 101 12.13 -1.65 5.01
N TRP A 102 12.49 -2.77 5.64
CA TRP A 102 13.76 -3.44 5.35
C TRP A 102 13.85 -3.92 3.90
N ILE A 103 12.78 -4.53 3.36
CA ILE A 103 12.74 -4.98 1.96
C ILE A 103 12.97 -3.81 0.99
N ILE A 104 12.33 -2.66 1.25
CA ILE A 104 12.48 -1.45 0.43
C ILE A 104 13.93 -0.95 0.51
N ILE A 105 14.47 -0.76 1.71
CA ILE A 105 15.85 -0.28 1.91
C ILE A 105 16.85 -1.22 1.24
N ALA A 106 16.73 -2.53 1.46
CA ALA A 106 17.61 -3.52 0.86
C ALA A 106 17.52 -3.52 -0.66
N SER A 107 16.31 -3.36 -1.22
CA SER A 107 16.11 -3.33 -2.67
C SER A 107 16.72 -2.09 -3.32
N VAL A 108 16.54 -0.90 -2.74
CA VAL A 108 17.10 0.34 -3.31
C VAL A 108 18.61 0.42 -3.11
N ALA A 109 19.15 -0.10 -1.99
CA ALA A 109 20.59 -0.19 -1.75
C ALA A 109 21.31 -1.23 -2.65
N GLY A 110 20.60 -1.93 -3.55
CA GLY A 110 21.18 -2.93 -4.44
C GLY A 110 21.42 -4.31 -3.80
N TYR A 111 20.95 -4.52 -2.56
CA TYR A 111 21.05 -5.77 -1.82
C TYR A 111 19.75 -6.59 -1.82
N GLY A 112 18.80 -6.24 -2.70
CA GLY A 112 17.48 -6.87 -2.81
C GLY A 112 17.50 -8.31 -3.33
N GLY A 113 18.59 -8.75 -3.95
CA GLY A 113 18.71 -10.11 -4.50
C GLY A 113 17.56 -10.47 -5.45
N VAL A 114 16.90 -11.60 -5.22
CA VAL A 114 15.74 -12.07 -5.99
C VAL A 114 14.52 -11.17 -5.76
N VAL A 115 14.26 -10.79 -4.51
CA VAL A 115 13.11 -9.95 -4.14
C VAL A 115 13.20 -8.60 -4.86
N GLY A 116 14.37 -7.95 -4.84
CA GLY A 116 14.59 -6.70 -5.56
C GLY A 116 14.37 -6.81 -7.07
N LYS A 117 14.76 -7.94 -7.69
CA LYS A 117 14.50 -8.20 -9.12
C LYS A 117 13.02 -8.32 -9.43
N ILE A 118 12.27 -9.05 -8.59
CA ILE A 118 10.82 -9.20 -8.74
C ILE A 118 10.13 -7.83 -8.58
N LEU A 119 10.48 -7.07 -7.54
CA LEU A 119 9.89 -5.76 -7.29
C LEU A 119 10.23 -4.73 -8.38
N SER A 120 11.38 -4.87 -9.04
CA SER A 120 11.81 -4.00 -10.14
C SER A 120 11.27 -4.45 -11.50
N TRP A 121 10.41 -5.47 -11.54
CA TRP A 121 9.93 -6.02 -12.80
C TRP A 121 8.94 -5.09 -13.48
N LYS A 122 9.18 -4.77 -14.76
CA LYS A 122 8.35 -3.83 -15.54
C LYS A 122 6.87 -4.25 -15.65
N ALA A 123 6.57 -5.54 -15.54
CA ALA A 123 5.20 -6.05 -15.53
C ALA A 123 4.38 -5.54 -14.32
N LEU A 124 5.04 -5.20 -13.21
CA LEU A 124 4.37 -4.65 -12.02
C LEU A 124 4.03 -3.16 -12.14
N VAL A 125 4.59 -2.44 -13.13
CA VAL A 125 4.33 -1.01 -13.33
C VAL A 125 2.87 -0.71 -13.70
N PRO A 126 2.25 -1.37 -14.70
CA PRO A 126 0.82 -1.14 -14.97
C PRO A 126 -0.07 -1.61 -13.81
N LEU A 127 0.30 -2.70 -13.14
CA LEU A 127 -0.45 -3.24 -12.01
C LEU A 127 -0.44 -2.27 -10.80
N SER A 128 0.72 -1.66 -10.51
CA SER A 128 0.85 -0.70 -9.41
C SER A 128 0.04 0.58 -9.67
N ARG A 129 -0.05 1.03 -10.93
CA ARG A 129 -0.93 2.15 -11.32
C ARG A 129 -2.40 1.83 -11.08
N LEU A 130 -2.84 0.62 -11.45
CA LEU A 130 -4.21 0.18 -11.25
C LEU A 130 -4.56 -0.10 -9.79
N THR A 131 -3.57 -0.27 -8.90
CA THR A 131 -3.80 -0.64 -7.50
C THR A 131 -4.63 0.42 -6.75
N PHE A 132 -4.50 1.71 -7.10
CA PHE A 132 -5.32 2.77 -6.48
C PHE A 132 -6.80 2.62 -6.86
N SER A 133 -7.09 2.56 -8.15
CA SER A 133 -8.45 2.29 -8.65
C SER A 133 -9.01 0.96 -8.11
N ALA A 134 -8.17 -0.08 -8.03
CA ALA A 134 -8.54 -1.38 -7.47
C ALA A 134 -8.93 -1.27 -5.99
N TYR A 135 -8.16 -0.53 -5.20
CA TYR A 135 -8.45 -0.32 -3.78
C TYR A 135 -9.81 0.32 -3.53
N ILE A 136 -10.22 1.28 -4.38
CA ILE A 136 -11.50 1.97 -4.25
C ILE A 136 -12.66 1.07 -4.67
N ILE A 137 -12.55 0.37 -5.80
CA ILE A 137 -13.66 -0.43 -6.35
C ILE A 137 -13.85 -1.77 -5.64
N HIS A 138 -12.77 -2.33 -5.05
CA HIS A 138 -12.80 -3.62 -4.36
C HIS A 138 -13.90 -3.75 -3.30
N PRO A 139 -14.01 -2.86 -2.29
CA PRO A 139 -15.06 -2.96 -1.28
C PRO A 139 -16.47 -2.81 -1.87
N VAL A 140 -16.64 -2.01 -2.93
CA VAL A 140 -17.93 -1.85 -3.62
C VAL A 140 -18.36 -3.17 -4.26
N LEU A 141 -17.44 -3.84 -4.98
CA LEU A 141 -17.71 -5.15 -5.58
C LEU A 141 -18.01 -6.20 -4.52
N MET A 142 -17.26 -6.19 -3.41
CA MET A 142 -17.53 -7.12 -2.30
C MET A 142 -18.92 -6.89 -1.71
N VAL A 143 -19.32 -5.64 -1.45
CA VAL A 143 -20.65 -5.34 -0.89
C VAL A 143 -21.76 -5.77 -1.86
N ILE A 144 -21.61 -5.55 -3.17
CA ILE A 144 -22.58 -6.01 -4.17
C ILE A 144 -22.64 -7.54 -4.19
N PHE A 145 -21.50 -8.21 -4.25
CA PHE A 145 -21.43 -9.66 -4.33
C PHE A 145 -22.03 -10.34 -3.08
N TYR A 146 -21.56 -9.96 -1.89
CA TYR A 146 -22.02 -10.54 -0.64
C TYR A 146 -23.43 -10.07 -0.24
N GLY A 147 -23.82 -8.85 -0.62
CA GLY A 147 -25.16 -8.32 -0.35
C GLY A 147 -26.25 -8.88 -1.26
N SER A 148 -25.89 -9.39 -2.45
CA SER A 148 -26.83 -10.05 -3.37
C SER A 148 -27.22 -11.48 -2.96
N ARG A 149 -26.68 -12.00 -1.86
CA ARG A 149 -26.83 -13.39 -1.45
C ARG A 149 -27.66 -13.51 -0.19
N GLU A 150 -28.63 -14.42 -0.22
CA GLU A 150 -29.51 -14.73 0.90
C GLU A 150 -29.03 -15.96 1.70
N GLU A 151 -28.20 -16.81 1.09
CA GLU A 151 -27.68 -18.03 1.70
C GLU A 151 -26.26 -17.87 2.27
N SER A 152 -25.95 -18.66 3.30
CA SER A 152 -24.64 -18.71 3.94
C SER A 152 -23.69 -19.66 3.19
N PHE A 153 -22.39 -19.34 3.17
CA PHE A 153 -21.38 -20.24 2.61
C PHE A 153 -20.96 -21.30 3.61
N ASP A 154 -20.95 -22.56 3.17
CA ASP A 154 -20.22 -23.60 3.89
C ASP A 154 -18.72 -23.31 3.87
N TYR A 155 -18.09 -23.46 5.02
CA TYR A 155 -16.66 -23.22 5.15
C TYR A 155 -15.88 -24.33 4.43
N SER A 156 -15.27 -23.98 3.29
CA SER A 156 -14.35 -24.83 2.56
C SER A 156 -13.15 -24.01 2.09
N THR A 157 -11.94 -24.53 2.35
CA THR A 157 -10.69 -23.87 1.95
C THR A 157 -10.63 -23.64 0.45
N TYR A 158 -11.12 -24.59 -0.35
CA TYR A 158 -11.14 -24.47 -1.81
C TYR A 158 -12.10 -23.39 -2.28
N LEU A 159 -13.27 -23.29 -1.64
CA LEU A 159 -14.26 -22.26 -1.93
C LEU A 159 -13.73 -20.86 -1.59
N LEU A 160 -13.02 -20.73 -0.46
CA LEU A 160 -12.40 -19.47 -0.07
C LEU A 160 -11.31 -19.02 -1.06
N ILE A 161 -10.47 -19.96 -1.52
CA ILE A 161 -9.46 -19.68 -2.55
C ILE A 161 -10.14 -19.25 -3.86
N TYR A 162 -11.20 -19.95 -4.27
CA TYR A 162 -11.96 -19.61 -5.47
C TYR A 162 -12.54 -18.19 -5.39
N PHE A 163 -13.17 -17.84 -4.26
CA PHE A 163 -13.68 -16.48 -4.05
C PHE A 163 -12.58 -15.43 -3.98
N ALA A 164 -11.45 -15.72 -3.34
CA ALA A 164 -10.33 -14.79 -3.27
C ALA A 164 -9.79 -14.45 -4.66
N ILE A 165 -9.54 -15.48 -5.49
CA ILE A 165 -9.06 -15.29 -6.87
C ILE A 165 -10.12 -14.57 -7.70
N GLY A 166 -11.38 -14.99 -7.61
CA GLY A 166 -12.49 -14.35 -8.35
C GLY A 166 -12.63 -12.86 -8.02
N ASN A 167 -12.61 -12.52 -6.73
CA ASN A 167 -12.67 -11.12 -6.29
C ASN A 167 -11.46 -10.31 -6.76
N ILE A 168 -10.25 -10.87 -6.69
CA ILE A 168 -9.04 -10.19 -7.18
C ILE A 168 -9.16 -9.90 -8.68
N VAL A 169 -9.50 -10.92 -9.49
CA VAL A 169 -9.60 -10.77 -10.95
C VAL A 169 -10.69 -9.76 -11.32
N LEU A 170 -11.90 -9.88 -10.75
CA LEU A 170 -12.99 -8.94 -11.01
C LEU A 170 -12.65 -7.52 -10.59
N THR A 171 -11.97 -7.35 -9.46
CA THR A 171 -11.52 -6.04 -8.97
C THR A 171 -10.53 -5.40 -9.94
N TYR A 172 -9.55 -6.15 -10.43
CA TYR A 172 -8.56 -5.60 -11.37
C TYR A 172 -9.15 -5.33 -12.77
N LEU A 173 -10.13 -6.12 -13.21
CA LEU A 173 -10.86 -5.84 -14.45
C LEU A 173 -11.71 -4.58 -14.32
N ALA A 174 -12.44 -4.43 -13.22
CA ALA A 174 -13.24 -3.23 -12.96
C ALA A 174 -12.36 -1.99 -12.76
N SER A 175 -11.22 -2.13 -12.09
CA SER A 175 -10.28 -1.02 -11.88
C SER A 175 -9.62 -0.56 -13.16
N LEU A 176 -9.37 -1.47 -14.11
CA LEU A 176 -8.91 -1.12 -15.45
C LEU A 176 -9.92 -0.19 -16.15
N VAL A 177 -11.20 -0.57 -16.16
CA VAL A 177 -12.26 0.26 -16.76
C VAL A 177 -12.34 1.61 -16.07
N LEU A 178 -12.32 1.63 -14.73
CA LEU A 178 -12.37 2.86 -13.94
C LEU A 178 -11.17 3.79 -14.22
N SER A 179 -9.96 3.25 -14.26
CA SER A 179 -8.74 4.00 -14.55
C SER A 179 -8.77 4.58 -15.97
N LEU A 180 -9.27 3.84 -16.96
CA LEU A 180 -9.39 4.32 -18.33
C LEU A 180 -10.44 5.44 -18.47
N VAL A 181 -11.57 5.34 -17.77
CA VAL A 181 -12.66 6.32 -17.86
C VAL A 181 -12.37 7.59 -17.07
N PHE A 182 -11.71 7.49 -15.91
CA PHE A 182 -11.49 8.63 -15.02
C PHE A 182 -10.03 9.07 -14.94
N GLU A 183 -9.10 8.17 -14.61
CA GLU A 183 -7.69 8.57 -14.40
C GLU A 183 -7.02 9.03 -15.70
N ALA A 184 -7.25 8.32 -16.82
CA ALA A 184 -6.63 8.67 -18.10
C ALA A 184 -6.99 10.08 -18.62
N PRO A 185 -8.28 10.51 -18.66
CA PRO A 185 -8.60 11.87 -19.09
C PRO A 185 -8.11 12.93 -18.09
N ILE A 186 -8.18 12.68 -16.78
CA ILE A 186 -7.70 13.62 -15.75
C ILE A 186 -6.19 13.85 -15.89
N LEU A 187 -5.40 12.79 -16.06
CA LEU A 187 -3.96 12.87 -16.32
C LEU A 187 -3.64 13.60 -17.63
N GLY A 188 -4.52 13.48 -18.63
CA GLY A 188 -4.43 14.24 -19.88
C GLY A 188 -4.58 15.75 -19.64
N ILE A 189 -5.63 16.14 -18.91
CA ILE A 189 -5.92 17.54 -18.57
C ILE A 189 -4.81 18.12 -17.70
N GLU A 190 -4.34 17.40 -16.67
CA GLU A 190 -3.26 17.83 -15.79
C GLU A 190 -1.98 18.15 -16.58
N LYS A 191 -1.61 17.29 -17.53
CA LYS A 191 -0.45 17.52 -18.39
C LYS A 191 -0.60 18.74 -19.28
N LEU A 192 -1.81 19.05 -19.75
CA LEU A 192 -2.07 20.24 -20.54
C LEU A 192 -1.95 21.51 -19.69
N LEU A 193 -2.54 21.51 -18.49
CA LEU A 193 -2.46 22.62 -17.55
C LEU A 193 -1.01 22.89 -17.10
N MET A 194 -0.24 21.85 -16.73
CA MET A 194 1.17 22.00 -16.37
C MET A 194 2.03 22.51 -17.53
N LYS A 195 1.80 22.03 -18.76
CA LYS A 195 2.52 22.53 -19.94
C LYS A 195 2.26 24.02 -20.17
N GLU A 196 1.01 24.44 -20.02
CA GLU A 196 0.63 25.85 -20.17
C GLU A 196 1.27 26.72 -19.08
N GLU A 197 1.27 26.26 -17.83
CA GLU A 197 1.89 26.98 -16.72
C GLU A 197 3.40 27.13 -16.91
N VAL A 198 4.09 26.05 -17.29
CA VAL A 198 5.54 26.09 -17.58
C VAL A 198 5.83 27.04 -18.76
N ARG A 199 4.97 27.06 -19.78
CA ARG A 199 5.11 27.97 -20.92
C ARG A 199 4.96 29.43 -20.48
N ARG A 200 3.97 29.75 -19.65
CA ARG A 200 3.76 31.09 -19.08
C ARG A 200 4.95 31.55 -18.26
N LEU A 201 5.44 30.71 -17.34
CA LEU A 201 6.62 31.04 -16.50
C LEU A 201 7.88 31.30 -17.33
N ARG A 202 8.11 30.53 -18.40
CA ARG A 202 9.21 30.78 -19.35
C ARG A 202 9.05 32.11 -20.09
N GLY A 203 7.83 32.46 -20.51
CA GLY A 203 7.53 33.74 -21.16
C GLY A 203 7.85 34.93 -20.26
N HIS A 204 7.37 34.90 -19.01
CA HIS A 204 7.67 35.95 -18.02
C HIS A 204 9.17 36.07 -17.71
N ARG A 205 9.89 34.94 -17.61
CA ARG A 205 11.34 34.96 -17.39
C ARG A 205 12.10 35.58 -18.56
N ASN A 206 11.74 35.23 -19.80
CA ASN A 206 12.38 35.79 -20.99
C ASN A 206 12.10 37.29 -21.14
N GLN A 207 10.89 37.75 -20.81
CA GLN A 207 10.59 39.20 -20.78
C GLN A 207 11.42 39.96 -19.75
N ARG A 208 11.59 39.42 -18.53
CA ARG A 208 12.45 40.03 -17.51
C ARG A 208 13.90 40.14 -17.98
N LEU A 209 14.47 39.05 -18.50
CA LEU A 209 15.83 39.03 -19.03
C LEU A 209 16.03 40.05 -20.16
N ASN A 210 15.03 40.25 -21.03
CA ASN A 210 15.12 41.21 -22.12
C ASN A 210 15.07 42.66 -21.60
N ASN A 211 14.21 42.93 -20.61
CA ASN A 211 14.12 44.25 -19.96
C ASN A 211 15.42 44.60 -19.22
N ASP A 212 16.01 43.65 -18.49
CA ASP A 212 17.28 43.83 -17.78
C ASP A 212 18.44 44.08 -18.75
N ALA A 213 18.48 43.35 -19.87
CA ALA A 213 19.48 43.55 -20.93
C ALA A 213 19.36 44.93 -21.58
N SER A 214 18.12 45.38 -21.85
CA SER A 214 17.90 46.74 -22.39
C SER A 214 18.30 47.82 -21.38
N ALA A 215 18.01 47.67 -20.09
CA ALA A 215 18.40 48.64 -19.07
C ALA A 215 19.93 48.79 -18.94
N SER A 216 20.67 47.69 -19.07
CA SER A 216 22.14 47.70 -19.04
C SER A 216 22.80 48.30 -20.29
N ALA A 217 22.10 48.41 -21.41
CA ALA A 217 22.63 48.96 -22.66
C ALA A 217 22.55 50.50 -22.73
N TYR A 218 21.76 51.12 -21.85
CA TYR A 218 21.59 52.57 -21.75
C TYR A 218 22.38 53.21 -20.60
N THR A 219 23.20 52.43 -19.88
CA THR A 219 24.09 52.90 -18.80
C THR A 219 25.54 52.80 -19.26
#